data_AF-A0A412TIU1-F1
#
_entry.id   AF-A0A412TIU1-F1
#
_cell.length_a   1.000
_cell.length_b   1.000
_cell.length_c   1.000
_cell.angle_alpha   90.00
_cell.angle_beta   90.00
_cell.angle_gamma   90.00
#
_symmetry.space_group_name_H-M   'P 1'
#
loop_
_entity.id
_entity.type
_entity.pdbx_description
1 polymer ?
#
loop_
_entity_poly.entity_id
_entity_poly.type
_entity_poly.pdbx_seq_one_letter_code
_entity_poly.pdbx_strand_id
1 'polypeptide(L)'
;MKPKTKILCPGCGTEFAIADKEKTVVATVVGKDSGLGTVYPAVAGQDAPSSGKTKVPRTAKERIEALRAAGVDVSHLFAMQGANGGECVASNKDGLLTMLDDDDPIFRQITGQGDVPNRRLFRRWVMAQMFHMMTCTDYRSGKPVGVTEMIHRLGYEYQWKMVLDELHAQMRMEGHDPENFADRNRWFNAGVIAAMAENYVKRLKEHIASQKVKKCKGIPYKRVGSRDIFVEDLETKVYHPLQTAVHGIRSAKDAVRLHAATRKFNKLRVRMPYDTPQCKEWVNAYKGAGAFFTMQNLIRFHGCTAVNDRRRRLDKYQSLAFLSAKAEEYKDGEGWRLLAVLKKMLADNDIDIRKKMAEWRKK
;
A
#
# COMPACT_ATOMS: atom_id res chain seq x y z
N MET A 1 -29.91 0.36 -30.60
CA MET A 1 -28.73 -0.20 -29.90
C MET A 1 -28.90 -1.71 -29.82
N LYS A 2 -27.90 -2.51 -30.26
CA LYS A 2 -27.93 -3.96 -30.04
C LYS A 2 -27.51 -4.26 -28.58
N PRO A 3 -28.21 -5.14 -27.86
CA PRO A 3 -27.83 -5.52 -26.50
C PRO A 3 -26.45 -6.21 -26.51
N LYS A 4 -25.53 -5.76 -25.65
CA LYS A 4 -24.22 -6.40 -25.43
C LYS A 4 -24.34 -7.41 -24.30
N THR A 5 -24.01 -8.66 -24.59
CA THR A 5 -23.92 -9.73 -23.58
C THR A 5 -22.65 -9.55 -22.74
N LYS A 6 -22.76 -9.71 -21.42
CA LYS A 6 -21.65 -9.63 -20.46
C LYS A 6 -21.60 -10.88 -19.59
N ILE A 7 -20.40 -11.28 -19.15
CA ILE A 7 -20.21 -12.35 -18.16
C ILE A 7 -19.52 -11.72 -16.95
N LEU A 8 -20.17 -11.78 -15.77
CA LEU A 8 -19.67 -11.17 -14.54
C LEU A 8 -19.34 -12.24 -13.49
N CYS A 9 -18.29 -12.01 -12.71
CA CYS A 9 -18.03 -12.75 -11.49
C CYS A 9 -19.15 -12.47 -10.46
N PRO A 10 -19.86 -13.49 -9.96
CA PRO A 10 -20.98 -13.28 -9.03
C PRO A 10 -20.54 -12.77 -7.65
N GLY A 11 -19.27 -12.94 -7.28
CA GLY A 11 -18.75 -12.49 -5.97
C GLY A 11 -18.26 -11.04 -5.95
N CYS A 12 -17.55 -10.60 -6.99
CA CYS A 12 -16.88 -9.29 -7.01
C CYS A 12 -17.27 -8.38 -8.19
N GLY A 13 -18.15 -8.83 -9.08
CA GLY A 13 -18.64 -8.04 -10.22
C GLY A 13 -17.64 -7.86 -11.37
N THR A 14 -16.45 -8.46 -11.29
CA THR A 14 -15.43 -8.41 -12.35
C THR A 14 -15.96 -9.01 -13.66
N GLU A 15 -15.87 -8.25 -14.76
CA GLU A 15 -16.31 -8.69 -16.09
C GLU A 15 -15.25 -9.57 -16.76
N PHE A 16 -15.61 -10.73 -17.29
CA PHE A 16 -14.70 -11.60 -18.03
C PHE A 16 -14.65 -11.23 -19.52
N ALA A 17 -13.48 -11.40 -20.14
CA ALA A 17 -13.29 -11.06 -21.55
C ALA A 17 -14.08 -12.01 -22.47
N ILE A 18 -14.81 -11.43 -23.44
CA ILE A 18 -15.51 -12.16 -24.51
C ILE A 18 -14.84 -11.78 -25.83
N ALA A 19 -14.37 -12.77 -26.61
CA ALA A 19 -13.74 -12.51 -27.90
C ALA A 19 -14.80 -12.12 -28.97
N ASP A 20 -14.43 -11.20 -29.86
CA ASP A 20 -15.33 -10.52 -30.83
C ASP A 20 -15.84 -11.39 -32.01
N LYS A 21 -15.78 -12.74 -31.93
CA LYS A 21 -16.23 -13.63 -33.02
C LYS A 21 -17.58 -14.28 -32.71
N GLU A 22 -18.36 -14.57 -33.76
CA GLU A 22 -19.80 -14.96 -33.73
C GLU A 22 -20.17 -16.11 -32.78
N LYS A 23 -19.21 -16.94 -32.36
CA LYS A 23 -19.33 -17.83 -31.20
C LYS A 23 -18.01 -17.91 -30.46
N THR A 24 -18.00 -17.50 -29.19
CA THR A 24 -16.88 -17.69 -28.27
C THR A 24 -17.27 -18.73 -27.23
N VAL A 25 -16.67 -19.92 -27.31
CA VAL A 25 -16.82 -20.96 -26.28
C VAL A 25 -15.63 -20.84 -25.33
N VAL A 26 -15.88 -20.37 -24.11
CA VAL A 26 -14.89 -20.38 -23.03
C VAL A 26 -15.19 -21.58 -22.14
N ALA A 27 -14.42 -22.66 -22.29
CA ALA A 27 -14.49 -23.82 -21.42
C ALA A 27 -13.14 -24.00 -20.72
N THR A 28 -13.11 -23.79 -19.41
CA THR A 28 -11.98 -24.27 -18.59
C THR A 28 -12.41 -25.56 -17.93
N VAL A 29 -12.03 -26.70 -18.51
CA VAL A 29 -12.29 -28.01 -17.92
C VAL A 29 -11.20 -28.28 -16.89
N VAL A 30 -11.54 -28.07 -15.62
CA VAL A 30 -10.64 -28.34 -14.49
C VAL A 30 -11.10 -29.64 -13.83
N GLY A 31 -10.31 -30.69 -13.99
CA GLY A 31 -10.51 -31.91 -13.23
C GLY A 31 -10.27 -31.67 -11.75
N LYS A 32 -11.05 -32.32 -10.89
CA LYS A 32 -10.72 -32.47 -9.46
C LYS A 32 -9.29 -33.05 -9.39
N ASP A 33 -8.43 -32.44 -8.60
CA ASP A 33 -7.02 -32.82 -8.44
C ASP A 33 -6.12 -32.62 -9.68
N SER A 34 -6.48 -31.72 -10.60
CA SER A 34 -5.67 -31.39 -11.80
C SER A 34 -4.28 -30.82 -11.53
N GLY A 35 -3.91 -30.50 -10.28
CA GLY A 35 -2.61 -29.93 -9.93
C GLY A 35 -2.36 -28.51 -10.48
N LEU A 36 -3.36 -27.88 -11.10
CA LEU A 36 -3.22 -26.61 -11.80
C LEU A 36 -3.11 -25.41 -10.86
N GLY A 37 -3.43 -25.56 -9.57
CA GLY A 37 -3.46 -24.46 -8.60
C GLY A 37 -4.61 -23.49 -8.89
N THR A 38 -4.46 -22.23 -8.48
CA THR A 38 -5.44 -21.18 -8.78
C THR A 38 -5.33 -20.74 -10.24
N VAL A 39 -6.41 -20.93 -11.01
CA VAL A 39 -6.51 -20.48 -12.40
C VAL A 39 -7.27 -19.16 -12.42
N TYR A 40 -6.67 -18.14 -13.01
CA TYR A 40 -7.30 -16.83 -13.21
C TYR A 40 -7.83 -16.72 -14.65
N PRO A 41 -9.15 -16.53 -14.86
CA PRO A 41 -9.71 -16.29 -16.18
C PRO A 41 -9.27 -14.92 -16.73
N ALA A 42 -9.30 -14.75 -18.05
CA ALA A 42 -9.06 -13.45 -18.68
C ALA A 42 -10.20 -12.47 -18.31
N VAL A 43 -9.82 -11.31 -17.77
CA VAL A 43 -10.73 -10.25 -17.31
C VAL A 43 -10.85 -9.17 -18.38
N ALA A 44 -12.06 -8.66 -18.63
CA ALA A 44 -12.30 -7.56 -19.54
C ALA A 44 -11.60 -6.28 -19.02
N GLY A 45 -10.81 -5.63 -19.88
CA GLY A 45 -10.02 -4.45 -19.50
C GLY A 45 -8.65 -4.73 -18.88
N GLN A 46 -8.27 -6.01 -18.71
CA GLN A 46 -6.86 -6.39 -18.55
C GLN A 46 -6.32 -6.77 -19.93
N ASP A 47 -5.49 -5.90 -20.51
CA ASP A 47 -4.78 -6.24 -21.73
C ASP A 47 -3.84 -7.42 -21.45
N ALA A 48 -4.24 -8.63 -21.88
CA ALA A 48 -3.26 -9.64 -22.27
C ALA A 48 -2.38 -9.02 -23.38
N PRO A 49 -1.06 -9.30 -23.45
CA PRO A 49 -0.16 -8.64 -24.39
C PRO A 49 -0.74 -8.81 -25.78
N SER A 50 -1.28 -7.71 -26.29
CA SER A 50 -1.96 -7.69 -27.55
C SER A 50 -0.86 -7.72 -28.61
N SER A 51 -0.75 -8.85 -29.31
CA SER A 51 -0.29 -8.81 -30.70
C SER A 51 -1.31 -8.10 -31.61
N GLY A 52 -2.37 -7.52 -31.04
CA GLY A 52 -3.34 -6.65 -31.70
C GLY A 52 -3.39 -5.28 -31.04
N LYS A 53 -2.47 -4.40 -31.43
CA LYS A 53 -2.55 -2.93 -31.37
C LYS A 53 -3.74 -2.40 -30.54
N THR A 54 -3.55 -2.20 -29.24
CA THR A 54 -4.25 -1.09 -28.57
C THR A 54 -3.97 0.12 -29.45
N LYS A 55 -5.00 0.71 -30.09
CA LYS A 55 -4.80 1.84 -31.00
C LYS A 55 -4.21 2.97 -30.15
N VAL A 56 -2.88 3.08 -30.16
CA VAL A 56 -2.17 4.29 -29.76
C VAL A 56 -2.88 5.43 -30.49
N PRO A 57 -3.38 6.47 -29.80
CA PRO A 57 -4.08 7.57 -30.44
C PRO A 57 -3.21 8.10 -31.57
N ARG A 58 -3.71 7.91 -32.79
CA ARG A 58 -2.91 8.04 -34.02
C ARG A 58 -2.75 9.49 -34.43
N THR A 59 -3.72 10.31 -34.06
CA THR A 59 -3.78 11.73 -34.42
C THR A 59 -3.51 12.62 -33.21
N ALA A 60 -3.00 13.81 -33.45
CA ALA A 60 -2.76 14.80 -32.40
C ALA A 60 -4.07 15.17 -31.67
N LYS A 61 -5.21 15.12 -32.36
CA LYS A 61 -6.53 15.38 -31.81
C LYS A 61 -7.00 14.29 -30.82
N GLU A 62 -6.86 13.01 -31.21
CA GLU A 62 -7.20 11.88 -30.32
C GLU A 62 -6.38 11.91 -29.03
N ARG A 63 -5.13 12.38 -29.10
CA ARG A 63 -4.25 12.52 -27.93
C ARG A 63 -4.72 13.63 -26.98
N ILE A 64 -5.12 14.79 -27.51
CA ILE A 64 -5.68 15.89 -26.71
C ILE A 64 -7.00 15.47 -26.04
N GLU A 65 -7.85 14.73 -26.75
CA GLU A 65 -9.11 14.21 -26.19
C GLU A 65 -8.86 13.17 -25.08
N ALA A 66 -7.86 12.29 -25.25
CA ALA A 66 -7.45 11.35 -24.20
C ALA A 66 -6.92 12.07 -22.94
N LEU A 67 -6.11 13.13 -23.10
CA LEU A 67 -5.65 13.96 -21.99
C LEU A 67 -6.82 14.65 -21.27
N ARG A 68 -7.78 15.19 -22.03
CA ARG A 68 -9.00 15.79 -21.48
C ARG A 68 -9.83 14.78 -20.68
N ALA A 69 -9.99 13.56 -21.21
CA ALA A 69 -10.69 12.48 -20.51
C ALA A 69 -9.97 12.04 -19.23
N ALA A 70 -8.64 12.15 -19.19
CA ALA A 70 -7.82 11.94 -18.00
C ALA A 70 -7.83 13.12 -17.02
N GLY A 71 -8.61 14.17 -17.27
CA GLY A 71 -8.74 15.34 -16.38
C GLY A 71 -7.57 16.32 -16.45
N VAL A 72 -6.73 16.24 -17.50
CA VAL A 72 -5.67 17.21 -17.76
C VAL A 72 -6.29 18.47 -18.38
N ASP A 73 -5.88 19.65 -17.91
CA ASP A 73 -6.25 20.90 -18.56
C ASP A 73 -5.54 21.00 -19.92
N VAL A 74 -6.34 20.92 -20.99
CA VAL A 74 -5.87 20.97 -22.37
C VAL A 74 -6.25 22.27 -23.07
N SER A 75 -6.67 23.30 -22.33
CA SER A 75 -7.12 24.59 -22.88
C SER A 75 -6.08 25.28 -23.78
N HIS A 76 -4.81 24.99 -23.53
CA HIS A 76 -3.66 25.54 -24.25
C HIS A 76 -3.07 24.57 -25.29
N LEU A 77 -3.66 23.39 -25.50
CA LEU A 77 -3.19 22.37 -26.43
C LEU A 77 -4.05 22.34 -27.71
N PHE A 78 -3.41 22.22 -28.87
CA PHE A 78 -4.08 22.11 -30.16
C PHE A 78 -3.32 21.18 -31.10
N ALA A 79 -4.07 20.53 -31.97
CA ALA A 79 -3.53 19.69 -33.03
C ALA A 79 -3.10 20.59 -34.20
N MET A 80 -1.85 20.46 -34.63
CA MET A 80 -1.31 21.12 -35.82
C MET A 80 -0.97 20.09 -36.88
N GLN A 81 -1.24 20.43 -38.14
CA GLN A 81 -0.88 19.62 -39.29
C GLN A 81 0.16 20.36 -40.13
N GLY A 82 1.32 19.74 -40.32
CA GLY A 82 2.38 20.25 -41.16
C GLY A 82 2.06 20.09 -42.65
N ALA A 83 2.74 20.89 -43.50
CA ALA A 83 2.58 20.84 -44.96
C ALA A 83 2.94 19.47 -45.57
N ASN A 84 3.72 18.65 -44.86
CA ASN A 84 4.07 17.27 -45.21
C ASN A 84 3.00 16.24 -44.80
N GLY A 85 1.86 16.68 -44.25
CA GLY A 85 0.79 15.81 -43.76
C GLY A 85 1.04 15.19 -42.38
N GLY A 86 2.17 15.49 -41.74
CA GLY A 86 2.46 15.07 -40.36
C GLY A 86 1.63 15.86 -39.35
N GLU A 87 1.19 15.21 -38.27
CA GLU A 87 0.46 15.86 -37.18
C GLU A 87 1.32 15.95 -35.91
N CYS A 88 1.21 17.06 -35.18
CA CYS A 88 1.83 17.22 -33.86
C CYS A 88 0.88 17.94 -32.88
N VAL A 89 1.13 17.78 -31.58
CA VAL A 89 0.45 18.55 -30.54
C VAL A 89 1.30 19.78 -30.26
N ALA A 90 0.69 20.95 -30.28
CA ALA A 90 1.34 22.21 -29.91
C ALA A 90 0.68 22.80 -28.67
N SER A 91 1.49 23.48 -27.86
CA SER A 91 1.07 24.22 -26.67
C SER A 91 1.25 25.72 -26.92
N ASN A 92 0.22 26.52 -26.63
CA ASN A 92 0.31 27.97 -26.56
C ASN A 92 0.07 28.41 -25.12
N LYS A 93 1.14 28.41 -24.34
CA LYS A 93 1.10 28.87 -22.95
C LYS A 93 1.83 30.21 -22.89
N ASP A 94 1.17 31.22 -22.34
CA ASP A 94 1.71 32.58 -22.18
C ASP A 94 2.12 33.25 -23.51
N GLY A 95 1.46 32.90 -24.62
CA GLY A 95 1.75 33.44 -25.95
C GLY A 95 2.94 32.77 -26.66
N LEU A 96 3.59 31.79 -26.04
CA LEU A 96 4.69 31.03 -26.62
C LEU A 96 4.18 29.73 -27.23
N LEU A 97 4.29 29.62 -28.55
CA LEU A 97 3.98 28.40 -29.29
C LEU A 97 5.15 27.40 -29.17
N THR A 98 4.91 26.27 -28.51
CA THR A 98 5.89 25.18 -28.35
C THR A 98 5.34 23.89 -28.94
N MET A 99 6.10 23.25 -29.83
CA MET A 99 5.76 21.92 -30.35
C MET A 99 6.12 20.87 -29.30
N LEU A 100 5.20 19.96 -28.99
CA LEU A 100 5.48 18.83 -28.11
C LEU A 100 5.98 17.66 -28.97
N ASP A 101 7.26 17.33 -28.84
CA ASP A 101 7.85 16.20 -29.54
C ASP A 101 7.31 14.88 -28.99
N ASP A 102 6.92 13.98 -29.91
CA ASP A 102 6.53 12.59 -29.60
C ASP A 102 7.69 11.77 -29.02
N ASP A 103 8.90 12.28 -29.20
CA ASP A 103 10.18 11.67 -28.84
C ASP A 103 10.73 12.13 -27.48
N ASP A 104 9.88 12.70 -26.62
CA ASP A 104 10.25 13.00 -25.24
C ASP A 104 10.77 11.71 -24.54
N PRO A 105 11.98 11.72 -23.97
CA PRO A 105 12.51 10.60 -23.20
C PRO A 105 11.54 10.10 -22.11
N ILE A 106 10.74 11.00 -21.53
CA ILE A 106 9.69 10.68 -20.56
C ILE A 106 8.54 9.93 -21.22
N PHE A 107 8.06 10.37 -22.40
CA PHE A 107 7.00 9.65 -23.12
C PHE A 107 7.46 8.27 -23.56
N ARG A 108 8.67 8.14 -24.13
CA ARG A 108 9.23 6.82 -24.47
C ARG A 108 9.36 5.92 -23.23
N GLN A 109 9.76 6.49 -22.10
CA GLN A 109 9.81 5.76 -20.83
C GLN A 109 8.40 5.34 -20.37
N ILE A 110 7.38 6.17 -20.50
CA ILE A 110 6.00 5.85 -20.14
C ILE A 110 5.42 4.79 -21.08
N THR A 111 5.63 4.92 -22.40
CA THR A 111 5.16 3.95 -23.40
C THR A 111 5.87 2.61 -23.26
N GLY A 112 7.16 2.61 -22.93
CA GLY A 112 7.96 1.39 -22.76
C GLY A 112 7.83 0.73 -21.40
N GLN A 113 7.74 1.50 -20.31
CA GLN A 113 7.65 0.97 -18.94
C GLN A 113 6.22 0.85 -18.44
N GLY A 114 5.25 1.58 -19.00
CA GLY A 114 3.87 1.65 -18.51
C GLY A 114 3.70 2.35 -17.16
N ASP A 115 4.77 2.93 -16.61
CA ASP A 115 4.80 3.59 -15.29
C ASP A 115 5.58 4.90 -15.34
N VAL A 116 5.04 5.96 -14.72
CA VAL A 116 5.74 7.24 -14.56
C VAL A 116 6.58 7.20 -13.28
N PRO A 117 7.89 7.50 -13.29
CA PRO A 117 8.72 7.59 -12.08
C PRO A 117 8.38 8.81 -11.19
N ASN A 118 7.18 8.88 -10.63
CA ASN A 118 6.74 10.01 -9.79
C ASN A 118 7.08 9.77 -8.31
N ARG A 119 7.87 10.68 -7.73
CA ARG A 119 8.30 10.63 -6.33
C ARG A 119 7.14 10.69 -5.33
N ARG A 120 5.97 11.21 -5.74
CA ARG A 120 4.76 11.33 -4.91
C ARG A 120 3.81 10.14 -5.05
N LEU A 121 3.81 9.45 -6.19
CA LEU A 121 2.92 8.30 -6.43
C LEU A 121 3.46 7.02 -5.80
N PHE A 122 4.78 6.82 -5.83
CA PHE A 122 5.39 5.58 -5.35
C PHE A 122 6.12 5.81 -4.04
N ARG A 123 5.83 4.98 -3.02
CA ARG A 123 6.37 5.10 -1.66
C ARG A 123 7.86 4.72 -1.57
N ARG A 124 8.74 5.40 -2.32
CA ARG A 124 10.19 5.13 -2.39
C ARG A 124 10.87 5.18 -1.02
N TRP A 125 10.39 6.05 -0.13
CA TRP A 125 10.88 6.10 1.26
C TRP A 125 10.67 4.76 1.98
N VAL A 126 9.57 4.05 1.71
CA VAL A 126 9.27 2.75 2.35
C VAL A 126 10.32 1.71 1.94
N MET A 127 10.71 1.66 0.66
CA MET A 127 11.80 0.81 0.20
C MET A 127 13.12 1.15 0.91
N ALA A 128 13.48 2.43 0.99
CA ALA A 128 14.69 2.85 1.68
C ALA A 128 14.68 2.47 3.18
N GLN A 129 13.54 2.65 3.84
CA GLN A 129 13.35 2.26 5.24
C GLN A 129 13.46 0.74 5.43
N MET A 130 12.85 -0.04 4.55
CA MET A 130 12.93 -1.50 4.58
C MET A 130 14.36 -2.00 4.34
N PHE A 131 15.07 -1.40 3.39
CA PHE A 131 16.47 -1.72 3.11
C PHE A 131 17.36 -1.41 4.31
N HIS A 132 17.15 -0.26 4.96
CA HIS A 132 17.83 0.07 6.21
C HIS A 132 17.54 -0.97 7.31
N MET A 133 16.28 -1.33 7.54
CA MET A 133 15.90 -2.32 8.56
C MET A 133 16.47 -3.72 8.29
N MET A 134 16.62 -4.11 7.02
CA MET A 134 17.18 -5.42 6.64
C MET A 134 18.71 -5.47 6.73
N THR A 135 19.40 -4.33 6.60
CA THR A 135 20.87 -4.28 6.56
C THR A 135 21.52 -3.77 7.82
N CYS A 136 20.75 -3.12 8.71
CA CYS A 136 21.24 -2.55 9.95
C CYS A 136 21.91 -3.62 10.82
N THR A 137 23.12 -3.30 11.28
CA THR A 137 23.91 -4.13 12.18
C THR A 137 23.96 -3.51 13.55
N ASP A 138 23.97 -4.36 14.57
CA ASP A 138 24.13 -3.92 15.94
C ASP A 138 25.55 -3.39 16.15
N TYR A 139 25.68 -2.20 16.76
CA TYR A 139 26.98 -1.53 16.86
C TYR A 139 27.97 -2.28 17.77
N ARG A 140 27.49 -3.08 18.71
CA ARG A 140 28.35 -3.84 19.64
C ARG A 140 28.79 -5.16 19.05
N SER A 141 27.86 -5.88 18.42
CA SER A 141 28.13 -7.23 17.93
C SER A 141 28.51 -7.30 16.45
N GLY A 142 28.27 -6.24 15.67
CA GLY A 142 28.44 -6.23 14.22
C GLY A 142 27.46 -7.13 13.45
N LYS A 143 26.54 -7.81 14.15
CA LYS A 143 25.60 -8.77 13.56
C LYS A 143 24.32 -8.08 13.05
N PRO A 144 23.66 -8.63 12.02
CA PRO A 144 22.37 -8.10 11.56
C PRO A 144 21.33 -8.10 12.69
N VAL A 145 20.68 -6.96 12.90
CA VAL A 145 19.66 -6.77 13.95
C VAL A 145 18.36 -7.50 13.58
N GLY A 146 18.00 -7.47 12.30
CA GLY A 146 16.75 -8.01 11.78
C GLY A 146 15.59 -7.02 11.87
N VAL A 147 14.63 -7.16 10.96
CA VAL A 147 13.52 -6.21 10.78
C VAL A 147 12.65 -6.09 12.02
N THR A 148 12.33 -7.21 12.70
CA THR A 148 11.49 -7.19 13.90
C THR A 148 12.11 -6.35 15.02
N GLU A 149 13.38 -6.58 15.31
CA GLU A 149 14.09 -5.86 16.36
C GLU A 149 14.28 -4.38 16.00
N MET A 150 14.56 -4.08 14.73
CA MET A 150 14.58 -2.69 14.25
C MET A 150 13.23 -1.98 14.42
N ILE A 151 12.11 -2.68 14.23
CA ILE A 151 10.78 -2.13 14.52
C ILE A 151 10.62 -1.86 16.01
N HIS A 152 11.07 -2.77 16.88
CA HIS A 152 11.03 -2.56 18.33
C HIS A 152 11.84 -1.33 18.76
N ARG A 153 13.02 -1.12 18.17
CA ARG A 153 13.87 0.07 18.36
C ARG A 153 13.26 1.39 17.87
N LEU A 154 12.07 1.41 17.28
CA LEU A 154 11.34 2.66 17.03
C LEU A 154 10.58 3.15 18.28
N GLY A 155 10.40 2.27 19.26
CA GLY A 155 9.68 2.52 20.50
C GLY A 155 8.16 2.40 20.36
N TYR A 156 7.49 2.20 21.50
CA TYR A 156 6.04 1.96 21.54
C TYR A 156 5.22 3.06 20.86
N GLU A 157 5.58 4.32 21.09
CA GLU A 157 4.80 5.48 20.61
C GLU A 157 4.85 5.67 19.08
N TYR A 158 5.87 5.09 18.41
CA TYR A 158 5.99 5.19 16.96
C TYR A 158 4.81 4.54 16.23
N GLN A 159 4.25 3.44 16.75
CA GLN A 159 3.13 2.75 16.08
C GLN A 159 1.91 3.66 15.92
N TRP A 160 1.63 4.49 16.93
CA TRP A 160 0.51 5.41 16.93
C TRP A 160 0.75 6.61 16.02
N LYS A 161 1.98 7.16 16.03
CA LYS A 161 2.38 8.22 15.11
C LYS A 161 2.20 7.77 13.66
N MET A 162 2.79 6.62 13.32
CA MET A 162 2.77 6.09 11.97
C MET A 162 1.34 5.78 11.50
N VAL A 163 0.52 5.13 12.33
CA VAL A 163 -0.88 4.84 11.97
C VAL A 163 -1.70 6.10 11.74
N LEU A 164 -1.53 7.14 12.56
CA LEU A 164 -2.27 8.39 12.34
C LEU A 164 -1.90 9.04 10.99
N ASP A 165 -0.61 9.06 10.65
CA ASP A 165 -0.13 9.57 9.36
C ASP A 165 -0.67 8.72 8.19
N GLU A 166 -0.74 7.39 8.37
CA GLU A 166 -1.28 6.47 7.36
C GLU A 166 -2.79 6.66 7.15
N LEU A 167 -3.57 6.72 8.23
CA LEU A 167 -5.01 6.93 8.15
C LEU A 167 -5.35 8.32 7.58
N HIS A 168 -4.52 9.33 7.87
CA HIS A 168 -4.63 10.64 7.24
C HIS A 168 -4.36 10.59 5.73
N ALA A 169 -3.43 9.74 5.27
CA ALA A 169 -3.24 9.52 3.84
C ALA A 169 -4.45 8.79 3.22
N GLN A 170 -4.91 7.71 3.84
CA GLN A 170 -6.05 6.93 3.36
C GLN A 170 -7.34 7.76 3.23
N MET A 171 -7.65 8.62 4.22
CA MET A 171 -8.85 9.46 4.16
C MET A 171 -8.85 10.44 2.98
N ARG A 172 -7.67 10.81 2.46
CA ARG A 172 -7.55 11.69 1.28
C ARG A 172 -7.61 10.90 -0.03
N MET A 173 -7.48 9.57 0.02
CA MET A 173 -7.40 8.69 -1.14
C MET A 173 -8.73 7.99 -1.43
N GLU A 174 -9.52 7.63 -0.42
CA GLU A 174 -10.71 6.76 -0.55
C GLU A 174 -11.66 7.17 -1.70
N GLY A 175 -11.88 8.48 -1.92
CA GLY A 175 -12.75 8.97 -3.00
C GLY A 175 -12.04 9.34 -4.32
N HIS A 176 -10.71 9.41 -4.35
CA HIS A 176 -9.94 9.90 -5.49
C HIS A 176 -9.03 8.84 -6.13
N ASP A 177 -8.59 7.87 -5.33
CA ASP A 177 -7.60 6.85 -5.68
C ASP A 177 -7.94 5.54 -4.94
N PRO A 178 -9.01 4.84 -5.38
CA PRO A 178 -9.52 3.66 -4.70
C PRO A 178 -8.52 2.49 -4.73
N GLU A 179 -7.66 2.41 -5.75
CA GLU A 179 -6.65 1.35 -5.87
C GLU A 179 -5.55 1.51 -4.82
N ASN A 180 -4.93 2.70 -4.72
CA ASN A 180 -3.92 2.93 -3.70
C ASN A 180 -4.51 2.95 -2.29
N PHE A 181 -5.76 3.38 -2.15
CA PHE A 181 -6.50 3.23 -0.90
C PHE A 181 -6.61 1.75 -0.50
N ALA A 182 -7.06 0.87 -1.40
CA ALA A 182 -7.21 -0.56 -1.13
C ALA A 182 -5.87 -1.21 -0.74
N ASP A 183 -4.78 -0.89 -1.45
CA ASP A 183 -3.44 -1.42 -1.15
C ASP A 183 -2.93 -1.00 0.25
N ARG A 184 -3.25 0.22 0.69
CA ARG A 184 -2.89 0.72 2.02
C ARG A 184 -3.79 0.17 3.11
N ASN A 185 -5.10 0.16 2.84
CA ASN A 185 -6.12 -0.30 3.77
C ASN A 185 -5.97 -1.80 4.05
N ARG A 186 -5.50 -2.60 3.07
CA ARG A 186 -5.13 -4.02 3.26
C ARG A 186 -4.33 -4.25 4.54
N TRP A 187 -3.37 -3.37 4.84
CA TRP A 187 -2.49 -3.50 6.00
C TRP A 187 -2.95 -2.70 7.21
N PHE A 188 -3.52 -1.52 7.00
CA PHE A 188 -3.94 -0.62 8.09
C PHE A 188 -5.44 -0.32 8.00
N ASN A 189 -6.24 -1.37 8.22
CA ASN A 189 -7.70 -1.31 8.29
C ASN A 189 -8.21 -1.16 9.73
N ALA A 190 -9.52 -0.95 9.87
CA ALA A 190 -10.19 -0.80 11.17
C ALA A 190 -9.92 -1.96 12.13
N GLY A 191 -9.79 -3.19 11.63
CA GLY A 191 -9.49 -4.38 12.45
C GLY A 191 -8.12 -4.29 13.12
N VAL A 192 -7.07 -3.95 12.35
CA VAL A 192 -5.72 -3.76 12.89
C VAL A 192 -5.70 -2.61 13.90
N ILE A 193 -6.38 -1.50 13.61
CA ILE A 193 -6.39 -0.34 14.53
C ILE A 193 -7.16 -0.65 15.82
N ALA A 194 -8.26 -1.40 15.73
CA ALA A 194 -8.98 -1.88 16.90
C ALA A 194 -8.11 -2.80 17.76
N ALA A 195 -7.40 -3.75 17.15
CA ALA A 195 -6.45 -4.63 17.84
C ALA A 195 -5.34 -3.84 18.55
N MET A 196 -4.81 -2.78 17.92
CA MET A 196 -3.86 -1.87 18.56
C MET A 196 -4.45 -1.15 19.78
N ALA A 197 -5.68 -0.65 19.66
CA ALA A 197 -6.36 0.05 20.73
C ALA A 197 -6.64 -0.88 21.93
N GLU A 198 -7.10 -2.10 21.66
CA GLU A 198 -7.32 -3.13 22.67
C GLU A 198 -6.02 -3.57 23.33
N ASN A 199 -4.97 -3.79 22.54
CA ASN A 199 -3.64 -4.08 23.06
C ASN A 199 -3.14 -2.96 23.99
N TYR A 200 -3.34 -1.70 23.62
CA TYR A 200 -3.01 -0.57 24.48
C TYR A 200 -3.80 -0.61 25.79
N VAL A 201 -5.12 -0.79 25.75
CA VAL A 201 -5.94 -0.83 26.98
C VAL A 201 -5.48 -1.94 27.91
N LYS A 202 -5.18 -3.13 27.35
CA LYS A 202 -4.62 -4.25 28.12
C LYS A 202 -3.29 -3.88 28.79
N ARG A 203 -2.34 -3.35 28.02
CA ARG A 203 -1.02 -2.96 28.54
C ARG A 203 -1.10 -1.81 29.55
N LEU A 204 -2.02 -0.87 29.36
CA LEU A 204 -2.24 0.20 30.32
C LEU A 204 -2.77 -0.35 31.64
N LYS A 205 -3.73 -1.29 31.60
CA LYS A 205 -4.23 -1.99 32.80
C LYS A 205 -3.09 -2.68 33.55
N GLU A 206 -2.25 -3.43 32.84
CA GLU A 206 -1.07 -4.11 33.40
C GLU A 206 -0.07 -3.10 34.01
N HIS A 207 0.22 -2.02 33.30
CA HIS A 207 1.12 -0.97 33.77
C HIS A 207 0.60 -0.30 35.04
N ILE A 208 -0.66 0.15 35.05
CA ILE A 208 -1.29 0.76 36.22
C ILE A 208 -1.34 -0.25 37.37
N ALA A 209 -1.66 -1.53 37.11
CA ALA A 209 -1.67 -2.58 38.12
C ALA A 209 -0.32 -2.71 38.84
N SER A 210 0.79 -2.65 38.09
CA SER A 210 2.17 -2.75 38.60
C SER A 210 2.64 -1.54 39.42
N GLN A 211 1.97 -0.38 39.31
CA GLN A 211 2.37 0.82 40.03
C GLN A 211 2.05 0.73 41.52
N LYS A 212 2.92 1.34 42.34
CA LYS A 212 2.71 1.48 43.78
C LYS A 212 1.43 2.26 44.08
N VAL A 213 0.59 1.72 44.96
CA VAL A 213 -0.60 2.40 45.48
C VAL A 213 -0.16 3.47 46.48
N LYS A 214 -0.64 4.70 46.30
CA LYS A 214 -0.46 5.81 47.24
C LYS A 214 -1.75 6.07 48.00
N LYS A 215 -1.68 6.83 49.09
CA LYS A 215 -2.86 7.18 49.90
C LYS A 215 -2.96 8.70 50.03
N CYS A 216 -4.17 9.24 49.83
CA CYS A 216 -4.51 10.62 50.14
C CYS A 216 -5.59 10.58 51.22
N LYS A 217 -5.31 11.10 52.42
CA LYS A 217 -6.24 11.05 53.57
C LYS A 217 -6.82 9.65 53.84
N GLY A 218 -5.99 8.61 53.69
CA GLY A 218 -6.40 7.20 53.85
C GLY A 218 -6.97 6.53 52.58
N ILE A 219 -7.42 7.29 51.58
CA ILE A 219 -8.03 6.76 50.36
C ILE A 219 -6.96 6.35 49.33
N PRO A 220 -6.97 5.12 48.79
CA PRO A 220 -5.97 4.65 47.85
C PRO A 220 -6.13 5.28 46.46
N TYR A 221 -5.01 5.67 45.85
CA TYR A 221 -4.96 6.22 44.50
C TYR A 221 -3.70 5.75 43.75
N LYS A 222 -3.75 5.84 42.42
CA LYS A 222 -2.64 5.56 41.51
C LYS A 222 -2.40 6.74 40.58
N ARG A 223 -1.15 6.90 40.12
CA ARG A 223 -0.77 7.98 39.22
C ARG A 223 -0.80 7.52 37.77
N VAL A 224 -1.80 7.97 37.04
CA VAL A 224 -2.02 7.64 35.63
C VAL A 224 -1.57 8.83 34.77
N GLY A 225 -0.39 8.71 34.17
CA GLY A 225 0.26 9.82 33.47
C GLY A 225 0.60 10.97 34.43
N SER A 226 0.02 12.14 34.19
CA SER A 226 0.18 13.32 35.05
C SER A 226 -0.90 13.49 36.12
N ARG A 227 -1.87 12.57 36.20
CA ARG A 227 -3.05 12.69 37.08
C ARG A 227 -3.03 11.64 38.18
N ASP A 228 -3.44 12.04 39.37
CA ASP A 228 -3.69 11.14 40.50
C ASP A 228 -5.18 10.74 40.47
N ILE A 229 -5.45 9.43 40.41
CA ILE A 229 -6.79 8.87 40.24
C ILE A 229 -7.03 7.84 41.34
N PHE A 230 -8.12 7.99 42.09
CA PHE A 230 -8.51 7.02 43.11
C PHE A 230 -8.73 5.65 42.50
N VAL A 231 -8.39 4.59 43.24
CA VAL A 231 -8.46 3.21 42.71
C VAL A 231 -9.90 2.86 42.29
N GLU A 232 -10.90 3.31 43.05
CA GLU A 232 -12.33 3.13 42.76
C GLU A 232 -12.78 3.84 41.48
N ASP A 233 -12.11 4.94 41.12
CA ASP A 233 -12.42 5.75 39.94
C ASP A 233 -11.71 5.29 38.66
N LEU A 234 -10.79 4.31 38.73
CA LEU A 234 -9.99 3.91 37.57
C LEU A 234 -10.86 3.38 36.42
N GLU A 235 -11.90 2.61 36.73
CA GLU A 235 -12.79 2.05 35.71
C GLU A 235 -13.56 3.16 34.97
N THR A 236 -14.16 4.08 35.72
CA THR A 236 -15.00 5.15 35.15
C THR A 236 -14.19 6.26 34.49
N LYS A 237 -13.05 6.67 35.08
CA LYS A 237 -12.26 7.82 34.60
C LYS A 237 -11.17 7.46 33.59
N VAL A 238 -10.74 6.21 33.53
CA VAL A 238 -9.64 5.76 32.63
C VAL A 238 -10.12 4.73 31.63
N TYR A 239 -10.64 3.60 32.09
CA TYR A 239 -10.86 2.44 31.22
C TYR A 239 -12.13 2.57 30.38
N HIS A 240 -13.25 3.02 30.94
CA HIS A 240 -14.50 3.18 30.21
C HIS A 240 -14.37 4.16 29.01
N PRO A 241 -13.78 5.37 29.15
CA PRO A 241 -13.58 6.26 28.00
C PRO A 241 -12.74 5.64 26.88
N LEU A 242 -11.70 4.87 27.24
CA LEU A 242 -10.87 4.16 26.26
C LEU A 242 -11.65 3.05 25.55
N GLN A 243 -12.46 2.28 26.28
CA GLN A 243 -13.30 1.23 25.71
C GLN A 243 -14.39 1.80 24.77
N THR A 244 -15.02 2.92 25.15
CA THR A 244 -15.95 3.63 24.26
C THR A 244 -15.23 4.08 22.98
N ALA A 245 -14.00 4.57 23.07
CA ALA A 245 -13.22 4.97 21.91
C ALA A 245 -12.80 3.78 21.03
N VAL A 246 -12.48 2.61 21.62
CA VAL A 246 -12.25 1.35 20.88
C VAL A 246 -13.50 0.94 20.09
N HIS A 247 -14.67 0.99 20.72
CA HIS A 247 -15.93 0.71 20.03
C HIS A 247 -16.14 1.67 18.84
N GLY A 248 -15.82 2.96 19.02
CA GLY A 248 -15.86 3.93 17.93
C GLY A 248 -14.94 3.60 16.74
N ILE A 249 -13.76 3.02 17.00
CA ILE A 249 -12.84 2.55 15.94
C ILE A 249 -13.43 1.35 15.21
N ARG A 250 -13.95 0.35 15.94
CA ARG A 250 -14.56 -0.85 15.35
C ARG A 250 -15.77 -0.54 14.47
N SER A 251 -16.54 0.47 14.85
CA SER A 251 -17.78 0.88 14.16
C SER A 251 -17.54 1.86 13.00
N ALA A 252 -16.29 2.25 12.73
CA ALA A 252 -15.95 3.15 11.63
C ALA A 252 -16.15 2.46 10.27
N LYS A 253 -16.97 3.07 9.41
CA LYS A 253 -17.37 2.51 8.10
C LYS A 253 -16.56 3.04 6.91
N ASP A 254 -15.84 4.14 7.11
CA ASP A 254 -15.10 4.87 6.08
C ASP A 254 -13.79 5.41 6.67
N ALA A 255 -12.85 5.81 5.80
CA ALA A 255 -11.51 6.23 6.21
C ALA A 255 -11.52 7.52 7.04
N VAL A 256 -12.45 8.44 6.75
CA VAL A 256 -12.60 9.71 7.48
C VAL A 256 -13.00 9.44 8.94
N ARG A 257 -14.01 8.59 9.16
CA ARG A 257 -14.48 8.18 10.48
C ARG A 257 -13.41 7.37 11.22
N LEU A 258 -12.71 6.47 10.52
CA LEU A 258 -11.64 5.68 11.14
C LEU A 258 -10.50 6.56 11.63
N HIS A 259 -10.04 7.52 10.81
CA HIS A 259 -9.04 8.50 11.21
C HIS A 259 -9.52 9.34 12.41
N ALA A 260 -10.75 9.86 12.38
CA ALA A 260 -11.31 10.66 13.47
C ALA A 260 -11.43 9.88 14.79
N ALA A 261 -11.95 8.65 14.74
CA ALA A 261 -12.08 7.77 15.90
C ALA A 261 -10.71 7.41 16.50
N THR A 262 -9.73 7.09 15.64
CA THR A 262 -8.36 6.77 16.05
C THR A 262 -7.68 7.98 16.69
N ARG A 263 -7.86 9.18 16.11
CA ARG A 263 -7.36 10.43 16.69
C ARG A 263 -7.98 10.72 18.05
N LYS A 264 -9.28 10.46 18.23
CA LYS A 264 -9.96 10.60 19.53
C LYS A 264 -9.37 9.63 20.55
N PHE A 265 -9.19 8.36 20.20
CA PHE A 265 -8.54 7.38 21.06
C PHE A 265 -7.13 7.81 21.46
N ASN A 266 -6.31 8.25 20.49
CA ASN A 266 -4.93 8.65 20.77
C ASN A 266 -4.83 9.89 21.69
N LYS A 267 -5.84 10.77 21.71
CA LYS A 267 -5.90 11.90 22.67
C LYS A 267 -6.20 11.48 24.10
N LEU A 268 -6.93 10.37 24.29
CA LEU A 268 -7.23 9.81 25.62
C LEU A 268 -6.05 9.01 26.18
N ARG A 269 -5.10 8.66 25.31
CA ARG A 269 -4.00 7.78 25.60
C ARG A 269 -2.99 8.46 26.52
N VAL A 270 -2.43 7.67 27.44
CA VAL A 270 -1.27 8.01 28.24
C VAL A 270 -0.04 7.43 27.54
N ARG A 271 1.06 8.18 27.58
CA ARG A 271 2.33 7.75 26.98
C ARG A 271 2.84 6.51 27.72
N MET A 272 3.15 5.45 26.97
CA MET A 272 3.72 4.23 27.54
C MET A 272 5.25 4.31 27.58
N PRO A 273 5.91 3.51 28.45
CA PRO A 273 7.36 3.32 28.41
C PRO A 273 7.85 2.96 27.00
N TYR A 274 9.03 3.45 26.65
CA TYR A 274 9.59 3.32 25.30
C TYR A 274 9.76 1.85 24.86
N ASP A 275 10.19 1.01 25.80
CA ASP A 275 10.43 -0.43 25.69
C ASP A 275 9.16 -1.29 25.75
N THR A 276 7.98 -0.68 25.95
CA THR A 276 6.71 -1.41 25.88
C THR A 276 6.61 -2.10 24.51
N PRO A 277 6.38 -3.42 24.45
CA PRO A 277 6.33 -4.10 23.17
C PRO A 277 5.15 -3.58 22.31
N GLN A 278 5.40 -3.28 21.04
CA GLN A 278 4.35 -2.86 20.12
C GLN A 278 3.28 -3.95 19.91
N CYS A 279 2.11 -3.55 19.42
CA CYS A 279 1.03 -4.46 19.06
C CYS A 279 1.50 -5.43 17.94
N LYS A 280 1.24 -6.72 18.12
CA LYS A 280 1.68 -7.78 17.19
C LYS A 280 1.06 -7.60 15.81
N GLU A 281 -0.22 -7.28 15.78
CA GLU A 281 -1.01 -7.03 14.58
C GLU A 281 -0.44 -5.86 13.80
N TRP A 282 -0.06 -4.78 14.50
CA TRP A 282 0.65 -3.65 13.89
C TRP A 282 2.02 -4.03 13.36
N VAL A 283 2.84 -4.79 14.11
CA VAL A 283 4.16 -5.23 13.64
C VAL A 283 4.03 -6.09 12.37
N ASN A 284 3.03 -6.96 12.30
CA ASN A 284 2.76 -7.76 11.11
C ASN A 284 2.29 -6.91 9.93
N ALA A 285 1.35 -5.99 10.15
CA ALA A 285 0.91 -5.03 9.14
C ALA A 285 2.08 -4.17 8.61
N TYR A 286 2.94 -3.70 9.50
CA TYR A 286 4.13 -2.91 9.16
C TYR A 286 5.09 -3.69 8.24
N LYS A 287 5.38 -4.95 8.58
CA LYS A 287 6.21 -5.83 7.74
C LYS A 287 5.57 -6.09 6.38
N GLY A 288 4.26 -6.37 6.37
CA GLY A 288 3.49 -6.63 5.15
C GLY A 288 3.48 -5.42 4.22
N ALA A 289 3.07 -4.26 4.73
CA ALA A 289 3.07 -3.01 3.97
C ALA A 289 4.47 -2.66 3.46
N GLY A 290 5.48 -2.75 4.33
CA GLY A 290 6.87 -2.50 3.97
C GLY A 290 7.33 -3.41 2.83
N ALA A 291 7.08 -4.71 2.93
CA ALA A 291 7.44 -5.68 1.92
C ALA A 291 6.70 -5.46 0.59
N PHE A 292 5.38 -5.24 0.65
CA PHE A 292 4.53 -5.00 -0.50
C PHE A 292 4.99 -3.80 -1.32
N PHE A 293 5.07 -2.63 -0.70
CA PHE A 293 5.46 -1.40 -1.40
C PHE A 293 6.92 -1.46 -1.87
N THR A 294 7.80 -2.17 -1.15
CA THR A 294 9.19 -2.39 -1.60
C THR A 294 9.22 -3.22 -2.88
N MET A 295 8.54 -4.36 -2.92
CA MET A 295 8.49 -5.21 -4.12
C MET A 295 7.80 -4.50 -5.29
N GLN A 296 6.73 -3.75 -5.03
CA GLN A 296 6.05 -2.96 -6.06
C GLN A 296 6.99 -1.92 -6.68
N ASN A 297 7.80 -1.22 -5.87
CA ASN A 297 8.81 -0.29 -6.38
C ASN A 297 9.90 -1.02 -7.19
N LEU A 298 10.40 -2.15 -6.68
CA LEU A 298 11.43 -2.94 -7.35
C LEU A 298 10.98 -3.42 -8.73
N ILE A 299 9.76 -3.93 -8.84
CA ILE A 299 9.19 -4.40 -10.11
C ILE A 299 8.97 -3.23 -11.08
N ARG A 300 8.40 -2.12 -10.60
CA ARG A 300 8.04 -1.00 -11.48
C ARG A 300 9.23 -0.19 -11.97
N PHE A 301 10.24 0.03 -11.12
CA PHE A 301 11.33 1.01 -11.39
C PHE A 301 12.74 0.45 -11.40
N HIS A 302 12.93 -0.80 -10.97
CA HIS A 302 14.26 -1.40 -10.85
C HIS A 302 14.41 -2.69 -11.67
N GLY A 303 13.48 -2.95 -12.60
CA GLY A 303 13.54 -4.09 -13.52
C GLY A 303 13.46 -5.45 -12.84
N CYS A 304 12.98 -5.52 -11.60
CA CYS A 304 12.90 -6.77 -10.86
C CYS A 304 11.69 -7.59 -11.31
N THR A 305 11.85 -8.90 -11.27
CA THR A 305 10.78 -9.86 -11.61
C THR A 305 10.62 -10.89 -10.50
N ALA A 306 9.39 -11.34 -10.25
CA ALA A 306 9.12 -12.42 -9.32
C ALA A 306 9.44 -13.78 -9.96
N VAL A 307 9.83 -14.73 -9.13
CA VAL A 307 9.87 -16.15 -9.47
C VAL A 307 8.77 -16.85 -8.69
N ASN A 308 7.82 -17.45 -9.42
CA ASN A 308 6.65 -18.07 -8.81
C ASN A 308 6.99 -19.37 -8.05
N ASP A 309 5.98 -19.95 -7.41
CA ASP A 309 6.12 -21.17 -6.61
C ASP A 309 6.56 -22.40 -7.45
N ARG A 310 6.45 -22.33 -8.79
CA ARG A 310 6.94 -23.33 -9.75
C ARG A 310 8.34 -23.03 -10.30
N ARG A 311 9.08 -22.10 -9.69
CA ARG A 311 10.42 -21.65 -10.12
C ARG A 311 10.48 -21.03 -11.51
N ARG A 312 9.34 -20.58 -12.05
CA ARG A 312 9.30 -19.84 -13.32
C ARG A 312 9.45 -18.35 -13.07
N ARG A 313 10.38 -17.71 -13.78
CA ARG A 313 10.51 -16.25 -13.80
C ARG A 313 9.34 -15.64 -14.55
N LEU A 314 8.72 -14.64 -13.93
CA LEU A 314 7.55 -13.94 -14.44
C LEU A 314 7.98 -12.66 -15.17
N ASP A 315 7.16 -12.20 -16.12
CA ASP A 315 7.32 -10.84 -16.64
C ASP A 315 6.89 -9.79 -15.61
N LYS A 316 7.02 -8.51 -15.94
CA LYS A 316 6.66 -7.38 -15.06
C LYS A 316 5.21 -7.44 -14.58
N TYR A 317 4.26 -7.64 -15.49
CA TYR A 317 2.83 -7.62 -15.18
C TYR A 317 2.43 -8.84 -14.36
N GLN A 318 2.93 -10.01 -14.74
CA GLN A 318 2.77 -11.24 -13.98
C GLN A 318 3.38 -11.13 -12.58
N SER A 319 4.51 -10.43 -12.44
CA SER A 319 5.15 -10.18 -11.14
C SER A 319 4.30 -9.29 -10.24
N LEU A 320 3.65 -8.25 -10.79
CA LEU A 320 2.71 -7.40 -10.05
C LEU A 320 1.46 -8.18 -9.65
N ALA A 321 0.89 -9.00 -10.54
CA ALA A 321 -0.25 -9.85 -10.24
C ALA A 321 0.09 -10.89 -9.15
N PHE A 322 1.25 -11.52 -9.24
CA PHE A 322 1.78 -12.43 -8.21
C PHE A 322 1.94 -11.73 -6.87
N LEU A 323 2.49 -10.51 -6.85
CA LEU A 323 2.64 -9.72 -5.63
C LEU A 323 1.27 -9.41 -5.00
N SER A 324 0.29 -8.97 -5.79
CA SER A 324 -1.06 -8.70 -5.31
C SER A 324 -1.72 -9.96 -4.74
N ALA A 325 -1.57 -11.12 -5.39
CA ALA A 325 -2.08 -12.39 -4.89
C ALA A 325 -1.45 -12.79 -3.55
N LYS A 326 -0.12 -12.67 -3.41
CA LYS A 326 0.58 -12.95 -2.14
C LYS A 326 0.22 -11.93 -1.05
N ALA A 327 0.00 -10.66 -1.41
CA ALA A 327 -0.44 -9.66 -0.46
C ALA A 327 -1.84 -9.98 0.08
N GLU A 328 -2.74 -10.43 -0.79
CA GLU A 328 -4.09 -10.85 -0.42
C GLU A 328 -4.09 -12.12 0.44
N GLU A 329 -3.26 -13.10 0.08
CA GLU A 329 -3.06 -14.34 0.86
C GLU A 329 -2.58 -14.04 2.30
N TYR A 330 -1.73 -13.03 2.47
CA TYR A 330 -1.05 -12.75 3.74
C TYR A 330 -1.56 -11.53 4.51
N LYS A 331 -2.68 -10.93 4.09
CA LYS A 331 -3.21 -9.68 4.69
C LYS A 331 -3.63 -9.85 6.17
N ASP A 332 -4.12 -11.03 6.54
CA ASP A 332 -4.74 -11.28 7.85
C ASP A 332 -3.71 -11.73 8.90
N GLY A 333 -2.74 -10.85 9.19
CA GLY A 333 -1.75 -11.07 10.25
C GLY A 333 -0.51 -11.87 9.84
N GLU A 334 -0.37 -12.19 8.55
CA GLU A 334 0.76 -12.95 8.00
C GLU A 334 1.78 -12.08 7.23
N GLY A 335 1.80 -10.76 7.44
CA GLY A 335 2.72 -9.86 6.74
C GLY A 335 4.22 -10.21 6.86
N TRP A 336 4.62 -11.02 7.85
CA TRP A 336 5.96 -11.59 7.94
C TRP A 336 6.28 -12.58 6.82
N ARG A 337 5.29 -13.29 6.26
CA ARG A 337 5.45 -14.14 5.07
C ARG A 337 5.75 -13.30 3.84
N LEU A 338 5.08 -12.15 3.69
CA LEU A 338 5.37 -11.24 2.58
C LEU A 338 6.78 -10.64 2.67
N LEU A 339 7.29 -10.41 3.89
CA LEU A 339 8.69 -10.06 4.09
C LEU A 339 9.65 -11.19 3.64
N ALA A 340 9.28 -12.45 3.84
CA ALA A 340 10.06 -13.58 3.31
C ALA A 340 10.03 -13.61 1.76
N VAL A 341 8.87 -13.32 1.15
CA VAL A 341 8.75 -13.15 -0.31
C VAL A 341 9.65 -12.04 -0.82
N LEU A 342 9.73 -10.89 -0.13
CA LEU A 342 10.66 -9.82 -0.47
C LEU A 342 12.12 -10.30 -0.44
N LYS A 343 12.53 -10.99 0.63
CA LYS A 343 13.91 -11.53 0.73
C LYS A 343 14.23 -12.49 -0.41
N LYS A 344 13.28 -13.36 -0.76
CA LYS A 344 13.41 -14.28 -1.90
C LYS A 344 13.53 -13.50 -3.22
N MET A 345 12.66 -12.50 -3.45
CA MET A 345 12.73 -11.67 -4.66
C MET A 345 14.08 -10.95 -4.78
N LEU A 346 14.63 -10.44 -3.69
CA LEU A 346 15.95 -9.81 -3.71
C LEU A 346 17.05 -10.79 -4.11
N ALA A 347 17.02 -12.02 -3.56
CA ALA A 347 17.95 -13.08 -3.94
C ALA A 347 17.77 -13.50 -5.41
N ASP A 348 16.53 -13.72 -5.85
CA ASP A 348 16.20 -14.13 -7.22
C ASP A 348 16.60 -13.06 -8.26
N ASN A 349 16.77 -11.80 -7.87
CA ASN A 349 17.19 -10.71 -8.76
C ASN A 349 18.64 -10.25 -8.52
N ASP A 350 19.45 -11.04 -7.81
CA ASP A 350 20.85 -10.76 -7.50
C ASP A 350 21.07 -9.39 -6.82
N ILE A 351 20.12 -8.96 -5.99
CA ILE A 351 20.15 -7.67 -5.30
C ILE A 351 20.86 -7.81 -3.95
N ASP A 352 22.10 -7.33 -3.91
CA ASP A 352 22.77 -6.98 -2.66
C ASP A 352 22.35 -5.57 -2.23
N ILE A 353 21.55 -5.50 -1.15
CA ILE A 353 21.03 -4.24 -0.61
C ILE A 353 22.17 -3.29 -0.24
N ARG A 354 23.27 -3.77 0.37
CA ARG A 354 24.37 -2.91 0.80
C ARG A 354 25.08 -2.30 -0.40
N LYS A 355 25.33 -3.10 -1.43
CA LYS A 355 25.92 -2.61 -2.69
C LYS A 355 25.00 -1.59 -3.36
N LYS A 356 23.69 -1.87 -3.45
CA LYS A 356 22.70 -0.93 -4.01
C LYS A 356 22.61 0.38 -3.24
N MET A 357 22.61 0.33 -1.91
CA MET A 357 22.63 1.54 -1.08
C MET A 357 23.93 2.35 -1.28
N ALA A 358 25.07 1.69 -1.43
CA ALA A 358 26.34 2.37 -1.72
C ALA A 358 26.35 3.01 -3.12
N GLU A 359 25.78 2.34 -4.13
CA GLU A 359 25.58 2.88 -5.47
C GLU A 359 24.73 4.16 -5.44
N TRP A 360 23.62 4.16 -4.70
CA TRP A 360 22.71 5.30 -4.61
C TRP A 360 23.25 6.50 -3.82
N ARG A 361 24.23 6.29 -2.93
CA ARG A 361 24.89 7.38 -2.17
C ARG A 361 25.96 8.12 -2.97
N LYS A 362 26.43 7.54 -4.08
CA LYS A 362 27.48 8.14 -4.94
C LYS A 362 26.92 9.13 -5.97
N LYS A 363 25.60 9.24 -6.08
CA LYS A 363 24.90 10.25 -6.87
C LYS A 363 24.32 11.29 -5.92
#